data_AF-A0A9E5RYY8-F1
#
_entry.id   AF-A0A9E5RYY8-F1
#
_cell.length_a   1.000
_cell.length_b   1.000
_cell.length_c   1.000
_cell.angle_alpha   90.00
_cell.angle_beta   90.00
_cell.angle_gamma   90.00
#
_symmetry.space_group_name_H-M   'P 1'
#
loop_
_entity.id
_entity.type
_entity.pdbx_description
1 polymer ?
#
loop_
_entity_poly.entity_id
_entity_poly.type
_entity_poly.pdbx_seq_one_letter_code
_entity_poly.pdbx_strand_id
1 'polypeptide(L)'
;MMYYGYRCYNEDDKPLGWLYTPTATEITWTDKNFDWCKKWKTQKGAEKYLNNYNSRWHFQSRGGYLKIEVMPLDELKPITSRKQEILGEWGDNIVDNKIKEDKKLPIISFTPTLEMMQWLNKERWDSESDEDLIKRKLHKFMKMEREGY
;
A
#
# COMPACT_ATOMS: atom_id res chain seq x y z
N MET A 1 -7.95 -1.39 -14.85
CA MET A 1 -6.58 -0.86 -15.10
C MET A 1 -5.74 -2.01 -15.63
N MET A 2 -5.02 -1.83 -16.74
CA MET A 2 -4.20 -2.92 -17.32
C MET A 2 -2.88 -3.09 -16.56
N TYR A 3 -2.48 -4.34 -16.35
CA TYR A 3 -1.21 -4.70 -15.73
C TYR A 3 -0.44 -5.68 -16.63
N TYR A 4 0.86 -5.52 -16.66
CA TYR A 4 1.80 -6.40 -17.35
C TYR A 4 2.53 -7.26 -16.32
N GLY A 5 2.66 -8.55 -16.60
CA GLY A 5 3.39 -9.49 -15.76
C GLY A 5 4.36 -10.32 -16.59
N TYR A 6 5.11 -11.18 -15.92
CA TYR A 6 5.96 -12.15 -16.59
C TYR A 6 5.26 -13.51 -16.63
N ARG A 7 4.93 -13.96 -17.84
CA ARG A 7 4.44 -15.31 -18.12
C ARG A 7 5.62 -16.26 -18.17
N CYS A 8 5.57 -17.32 -17.37
CA CYS A 8 6.61 -18.34 -17.29
C CYS A 8 6.37 -19.45 -18.30
N TYR A 9 7.41 -19.76 -19.07
CA TYR A 9 7.47 -20.88 -20.01
C TYR A 9 8.54 -21.88 -19.58
N ASN A 10 8.31 -23.15 -19.86
CA ASN A 10 9.35 -24.17 -19.77
C ASN A 10 10.19 -24.22 -21.08
N GLU A 11 11.15 -25.15 -21.16
CA GLU A 11 11.98 -25.34 -22.36
C GLU A 11 11.15 -25.81 -23.58
N ASP A 12 10.06 -26.54 -23.36
CA ASP A 12 9.14 -27.02 -24.42
C ASP A 12 8.11 -25.97 -24.89
N ASP A 13 8.31 -24.69 -24.55
CA ASP A 13 7.39 -23.59 -24.85
C ASP A 13 5.97 -23.74 -24.24
N LYS A 14 5.81 -24.58 -23.21
CA LYS A 14 4.55 -24.74 -22.48
C LYS A 14 4.40 -23.64 -21.43
N PRO A 15 3.25 -22.93 -21.42
CA PRO A 15 2.99 -21.91 -20.41
C PRO A 15 2.69 -22.58 -19.06
N LEU A 16 3.40 -22.17 -18.01
CA LEU A 16 3.19 -22.67 -16.65
C LEU A 16 2.26 -21.75 -15.85
N GLY A 17 2.54 -20.45 -15.86
CA GLY A 17 1.80 -19.48 -15.07
C GLY A 17 2.50 -18.13 -15.03
N TRP A 18 2.29 -17.37 -13.95
CA TRP A 18 2.83 -16.02 -13.78
C TRP A 18 3.87 -15.96 -12.67
N LEU A 19 4.96 -15.23 -12.91
CA LEU A 19 6.08 -15.13 -12.00
C LEU A 19 5.72 -14.36 -10.71
N TYR A 20 6.06 -14.94 -9.57
CA TYR A 20 6.09 -14.26 -8.28
C TYR A 20 7.38 -14.58 -7.50
N THR A 21 7.68 -13.75 -6.51
CA THR A 21 8.85 -13.91 -5.63
C THR A 21 8.37 -14.15 -4.20
N PRO A 22 8.32 -15.40 -3.70
CA PRO A 22 7.93 -15.68 -2.32
C PRO A 22 8.92 -15.07 -1.31
N THR A 23 10.20 -15.06 -1.66
CA THR A 23 11.28 -14.44 -0.90
C THR A 23 12.10 -13.53 -1.83
N ALA A 24 13.07 -12.76 -1.30
CA ALA A 24 13.92 -11.92 -2.14
C ALA A 24 14.75 -12.73 -3.16
N THR A 25 15.11 -13.96 -2.79
CA THR A 25 16.07 -14.82 -3.50
C THR A 25 15.41 -15.92 -4.32
N GLU A 26 14.18 -16.31 -4.00
CA GLU A 26 13.46 -17.35 -4.75
C GLU A 26 12.46 -16.74 -5.72
N ILE A 27 12.23 -17.46 -6.83
CA ILE A 27 11.17 -17.16 -7.78
C ILE A 27 10.33 -18.41 -7.99
N THR A 28 9.03 -18.25 -8.13
CA THR A 28 8.08 -19.34 -8.42
C THR A 28 7.02 -18.78 -9.36
N TRP A 29 6.12 -19.64 -9.85
CA TRP A 29 5.01 -19.26 -10.69
C TRP A 29 3.67 -19.70 -10.07
N THR A 30 2.61 -18.98 -10.37
CA THR A 30 1.24 -19.34 -9.99
C THR A 30 0.27 -19.03 -11.13
N ASP A 31 -0.79 -19.83 -11.23
CA ASP A 31 -1.89 -19.65 -12.16
C ASP A 31 -3.17 -19.15 -11.47
N LYS A 32 -3.20 -19.18 -10.12
CA LYS A 32 -4.41 -18.94 -9.30
C LYS A 32 -4.38 -17.64 -8.52
N ASN A 33 -3.22 -17.23 -7.98
CA ASN A 33 -3.13 -16.06 -7.10
C ASN A 33 -2.26 -14.95 -7.71
N PHE A 34 -2.91 -14.05 -8.46
CA PHE A 34 -2.22 -12.97 -9.15
C PHE A 34 -1.77 -11.82 -8.23
N ASP A 35 -2.19 -11.78 -6.97
CA ASP A 35 -1.81 -10.71 -6.05
C ASP A 35 -0.33 -10.75 -5.67
N TRP A 36 0.25 -11.94 -5.62
CA TRP A 36 1.67 -12.13 -5.31
C TRP A 36 2.57 -11.93 -6.54
N CYS A 37 1.98 -11.96 -7.73
CA CYS A 37 2.71 -11.87 -8.98
C CYS A 37 3.37 -10.51 -9.18
N LYS A 38 4.52 -10.51 -9.85
CA LYS A 38 5.17 -9.27 -10.28
C LYS A 38 4.31 -8.62 -11.37
N LYS A 39 3.75 -7.45 -11.03
CA LYS A 39 2.89 -6.67 -11.89
C LYS A 39 3.43 -5.26 -12.12
N TRP A 40 3.31 -4.79 -13.34
CA TRP A 40 3.75 -3.47 -13.78
C TRP A 40 2.59 -2.73 -14.44
N LYS A 41 2.50 -1.41 -14.20
CA LYS A 41 1.49 -0.56 -14.85
C LYS A 41 1.78 -0.32 -16.34
N THR A 42 3.04 -0.50 -16.77
CA THR A 42 3.49 -0.25 -18.13
C THR A 42 4.41 -1.36 -18.62
N GLN A 43 4.35 -1.66 -19.92
CA GLN A 43 5.24 -2.63 -20.54
C GLN A 43 6.71 -2.25 -20.39
N LYS A 44 7.06 -0.98 -20.60
CA LYS A 44 8.43 -0.46 -20.40
C LYS A 44 8.97 -0.72 -18.99
N GLY A 45 8.11 -0.65 -17.98
CA GLY A 45 8.48 -0.97 -16.59
C GLY A 45 8.85 -2.44 -16.42
N ALA A 46 8.12 -3.34 -17.07
CA ALA A 46 8.43 -4.77 -17.09
C ALA A 46 9.72 -5.06 -17.89
N GLU A 47 9.92 -4.43 -19.04
CA GLU A 47 11.12 -4.63 -19.87
C GLU A 47 12.41 -4.30 -19.13
N LYS A 48 12.41 -3.24 -18.31
CA LYS A 48 13.58 -2.82 -17.52
C LYS A 48 14.13 -3.93 -16.62
N TYR A 49 13.29 -4.80 -16.09
CA TYR A 49 13.69 -5.86 -15.16
C TYR A 49 13.59 -7.26 -15.75
N LEU A 50 13.13 -7.40 -17.00
CA LEU A 50 12.91 -8.69 -17.65
C LEU A 50 14.18 -9.54 -17.66
N ASN A 51 15.31 -9.00 -18.11
CA ASN A 51 16.56 -9.76 -18.21
C ASN A 51 16.99 -10.38 -16.87
N ASN A 52 16.85 -9.62 -15.77
CA ASN A 52 17.21 -10.12 -14.44
C ASN A 52 16.32 -11.30 -14.01
N TYR A 53 15.00 -11.15 -14.16
CA TYR A 53 14.07 -12.22 -13.82
C TYR A 53 14.19 -13.42 -14.76
N ASN A 54 14.42 -13.17 -16.05
CA ASN A 54 14.55 -14.21 -17.07
C ASN A 54 15.79 -15.08 -16.83
N SER A 55 16.95 -14.48 -16.50
CA SER A 55 18.16 -15.26 -16.18
C SER A 55 17.96 -16.16 -14.96
N ARG A 56 17.30 -15.65 -13.90
CA ARG A 56 16.98 -16.45 -12.71
C ARG A 56 15.99 -17.56 -13.05
N TRP A 57 14.96 -17.25 -13.83
CA TRP A 57 13.95 -18.22 -14.24
C TRP A 57 14.54 -19.32 -15.11
N HIS A 58 15.40 -18.95 -16.05
CA HIS A 58 16.10 -19.87 -16.93
C HIS A 58 16.97 -20.86 -16.14
N PHE A 59 17.71 -20.37 -15.14
CA PHE A 59 18.49 -21.22 -14.25
C PHE A 59 17.62 -22.18 -13.46
N GLN A 60 16.51 -21.71 -12.88
CA GLN A 60 15.64 -22.52 -12.03
C GLN A 60 14.79 -23.53 -12.81
N SER A 61 14.28 -23.14 -13.97
CA SER A 61 13.41 -23.97 -14.83
C SER A 61 14.17 -24.85 -15.81
N ARG A 62 15.51 -24.86 -15.74
CA ARG A 62 16.41 -25.64 -16.60
C ARG A 62 16.19 -25.36 -18.10
N GLY A 63 16.18 -24.10 -18.50
CA GLY A 63 16.04 -23.75 -19.92
C GLY A 63 14.78 -22.95 -20.26
N GLY A 64 13.83 -22.84 -19.34
CA GLY A 64 12.64 -22.02 -19.53
C GLY A 64 12.93 -20.52 -19.63
N TYR A 65 11.90 -19.75 -19.97
CA TYR A 65 12.05 -18.32 -20.21
C TYR A 65 10.76 -17.56 -19.86
N LEU A 66 10.86 -16.23 -19.82
CA LEU A 66 9.79 -15.32 -19.48
C LEU A 66 9.37 -14.48 -20.69
N LYS A 67 8.07 -14.29 -20.87
CA LYS A 67 7.49 -13.27 -21.78
C LYS A 67 6.70 -12.25 -20.99
N ILE A 68 6.71 -11.01 -21.45
CA ILE A 68 5.85 -9.97 -20.89
C ILE A 68 4.49 -10.11 -21.54
N GLU A 69 3.46 -10.32 -20.73
CA GLU A 69 2.08 -10.45 -21.19
C GLU A 69 1.14 -9.63 -20.33
N VAL A 70 -0.03 -9.30 -20.88
CA VAL A 70 -1.11 -8.63 -20.14
C VAL A 70 -1.70 -9.64 -19.16
N MET A 71 -1.67 -9.30 -17.87
CA MET A 71 -2.22 -10.18 -16.84
C MET A 71 -3.74 -10.18 -16.89
N PRO A 72 -4.39 -11.35 -16.79
CA PRO A 72 -5.84 -11.48 -16.66
C PRO A 72 -6.27 -11.18 -15.21
N LEU A 73 -5.96 -9.97 -14.75
CA LEU A 73 -6.48 -9.45 -13.50
C LEU A 73 -7.89 -8.93 -13.79
N ASP A 74 -8.87 -9.84 -13.78
CA ASP A 74 -10.27 -9.44 -13.66
C ASP A 74 -10.39 -8.57 -12.41
N GLU A 75 -10.86 -7.34 -12.64
CA GLU A 75 -11.14 -6.29 -11.66
C GLU A 75 -10.54 -6.57 -10.29
N LEU A 76 -9.23 -6.31 -10.15
CA LEU A 76 -8.64 -6.13 -8.83
C LEU A 76 -9.60 -5.23 -8.06
N LYS A 77 -10.24 -5.79 -7.01
CA LYS A 77 -10.91 -4.99 -6.00
C LYS A 77 -9.96 -3.82 -5.71
N PRO A 78 -10.46 -2.58 -5.71
CA PRO A 78 -9.61 -1.41 -5.54
C PRO A 78 -8.69 -1.73 -4.37
N ILE A 79 -7.38 -1.55 -4.55
CA ILE A 79 -6.42 -1.66 -3.46
C ILE A 79 -6.80 -0.55 -2.50
N THR A 80 -7.80 -0.80 -1.66
CA THR A 80 -8.08 -0.02 -0.48
C THR A 80 -6.79 -0.15 0.29
N SER A 81 -6.07 0.95 0.41
CA SER A 81 -4.89 0.93 1.25
C SER A 81 -5.33 0.38 2.61
N ARG A 82 -4.52 -0.44 3.29
CA ARG A 82 -4.87 -0.91 4.64
C ARG A 82 -5.34 0.22 5.55
N LYS A 83 -4.84 1.44 5.29
CA LYS A 83 -5.29 2.70 5.89
C LYS A 83 -6.77 3.03 5.64
N GLN A 84 -7.26 2.87 4.41
CA GLN A 84 -8.66 3.06 4.02
C GLN A 84 -9.58 1.97 4.58
N GLU A 85 -9.12 0.73 4.67
CA GLU A 85 -9.87 -0.34 5.35
C GLU A 85 -10.01 -0.04 6.85
N ILE A 86 -8.91 0.35 7.50
CA ILE A 86 -8.90 0.76 8.91
C ILE A 86 -9.83 1.97 9.14
N LEU A 87 -9.80 2.98 8.25
CA LEU A 87 -10.70 4.14 8.33
C LEU A 87 -12.17 3.75 8.17
N GLY A 88 -12.47 2.77 7.32
CA GLY A 88 -13.82 2.21 7.16
C GLY A 88 -14.27 1.41 8.38
N GLU A 89 -13.38 0.60 8.97
CA GLU A 89 -13.66 -0.17 10.20
C GLU A 89 -13.84 0.72 11.43
N TRP A 90 -13.14 1.86 11.48
CA TRP A 90 -13.20 2.77 12.62
C TRP A 90 -14.50 3.59 12.70
N GLY A 91 -15.23 3.74 11.59
CA GLY A 91 -16.50 4.46 11.55
C GLY A 91 -16.41 5.87 12.16
N ASP A 92 -17.39 6.29 12.96
CA ASP A 92 -17.35 7.58 13.67
C ASP A 92 -16.36 7.62 14.86
N ASN A 93 -15.78 6.48 15.25
CA ASN A 93 -14.90 6.33 16.42
C ASN A 93 -13.40 6.42 16.05
N ILE A 94 -13.07 7.07 14.92
CA ILE A 94 -11.69 7.25 14.43
C ILE A 94 -10.77 7.83 15.52
N VAL A 95 -11.27 8.78 16.29
CA VAL A 95 -10.49 9.46 17.34
C VAL A 95 -10.10 8.49 18.45
N ASP A 96 -11.05 7.72 18.98
CA ASP A 96 -10.81 6.79 20.08
C ASP A 96 -9.94 5.60 19.66
N ASN A 97 -10.15 5.09 18.44
CA ASN A 97 -9.35 3.98 17.92
C ASN A 97 -7.91 4.41 17.62
N LYS A 98 -7.71 5.63 17.11
CA LYS A 98 -6.37 6.20 16.90
C LYS A 98 -5.63 6.42 18.21
N ILE A 99 -6.30 6.94 19.25
CA ILE A 99 -5.73 7.07 20.60
C ILE A 99 -5.30 5.70 21.16
N LYS A 100 -6.09 4.64 20.96
CA LYS A 100 -5.76 3.28 21.41
C LYS A 100 -4.55 2.70 20.68
N GLU A 101 -4.42 2.93 19.37
CA GLU A 101 -3.27 2.48 18.59
C GLU A 101 -2.00 3.29 18.89
N ASP A 102 -2.10 4.61 19.00
CA ASP A 102 -0.98 5.48 19.35
C ASP A 102 -0.46 5.20 20.77
N LYS A 103 -1.30 4.67 21.68
CA LYS A 103 -0.87 4.13 22.98
C LYS A 103 -0.02 2.86 22.88
N LYS A 104 -0.23 2.02 21.84
CA LYS A 104 0.57 0.80 21.62
C LYS A 104 1.93 1.11 20.99
N LEU A 105 2.01 2.18 20.22
CA LEU A 105 3.23 2.66 19.57
C LEU A 105 3.41 4.14 19.94
N PRO A 106 3.94 4.46 21.14
CA PRO A 106 4.12 5.84 21.54
C PRO A 106 5.00 6.54 20.50
N ILE A 107 4.48 7.60 19.88
CA ILE A 107 5.23 8.41 18.94
C ILE A 107 6.26 9.20 19.76
N ILE A 108 7.46 8.63 19.90
CA ILE A 108 8.50 9.13 20.83
C ILE A 108 9.08 10.49 20.39
N SER A 109 8.78 10.97 19.17
CA SER A 109 9.48 12.13 18.58
C SER A 109 8.57 13.20 17.98
N PHE A 110 7.30 13.30 18.38
CA PHE A 110 6.48 14.44 17.95
C PHE A 110 6.81 15.68 18.77
N THR A 111 7.69 16.52 18.25
CA THR A 111 7.93 17.87 18.78
C THR A 111 7.11 18.86 17.95
N PRO A 112 6.03 19.46 18.50
CA PRO A 112 5.23 20.43 17.76
C PRO A 112 6.08 21.66 17.41
N THR A 113 5.89 22.19 16.20
CA THR A 113 6.56 23.43 15.79
C THR A 113 5.98 24.63 16.56
N LEU A 114 6.74 25.72 16.65
CA LEU A 114 6.29 26.95 17.30
C LEU A 114 4.99 27.49 16.68
N GLU A 115 4.87 27.39 15.36
CA GLU A 115 3.68 27.78 14.61
C GLU A 115 2.45 26.93 15.01
N MET A 116 2.62 25.62 15.15
CA MET A 116 1.57 24.72 15.62
C MET A 116 1.13 25.09 17.04
N MET A 117 2.07 25.40 17.92
CA MET A 117 1.78 25.81 19.31
C MET A 117 1.05 27.16 19.37
N GLN A 118 1.45 28.13 18.56
CA GLN A 118 0.77 29.44 18.47
C GLN A 118 -0.65 29.29 17.93
N TRP A 119 -0.82 28.45 16.90
CA TRP A 119 -2.13 28.17 16.33
C TRP A 119 -3.06 27.45 17.32
N LEU A 120 -2.53 26.50 18.09
CA LEU A 120 -3.26 25.83 19.18
C LEU A 120 -3.70 26.85 20.23
N ASN A 121 -2.78 27.67 20.73
CA ASN A 121 -3.04 28.61 21.82
C ASN A 121 -3.97 29.77 21.44
N LYS A 122 -4.07 30.16 20.16
CA LYS A 122 -4.92 31.28 19.72
C LYS A 122 -6.41 31.11 20.03
N GLU A 123 -6.90 29.88 20.08
CA GLU A 123 -8.32 29.57 20.34
C GLU A 123 -8.53 28.92 21.71
N ARG A 124 -7.50 28.85 22.55
CA ARG A 124 -7.55 28.18 23.85
C ARG A 124 -8.44 28.95 24.82
N TRP A 125 -9.28 28.24 25.56
CA TRP A 125 -9.99 28.82 26.71
C TRP A 125 -9.15 28.70 27.99
N ASP A 126 -9.30 29.65 28.91
CA ASP A 126 -8.46 29.75 30.12
C ASP A 126 -8.48 28.49 31.01
N SER A 127 -9.56 27.70 30.94
CA SER A 127 -9.74 26.45 31.70
C SER A 127 -9.60 25.18 30.86
N GLU A 128 -9.13 25.27 29.61
CA GLU A 128 -9.06 24.13 28.69
C GLU A 128 -7.74 23.36 28.83
N SER A 129 -7.84 22.04 28.98
CA SER A 129 -6.68 21.14 28.96
C SER A 129 -6.13 21.01 27.54
N ASP A 130 -4.85 20.64 27.40
CA ASP A 130 -4.23 20.45 26.08
C ASP A 130 -4.95 19.34 25.28
N GLU A 131 -5.47 18.32 25.96
CA GLU A 131 -6.23 17.24 25.33
C GLU A 131 -7.58 17.73 24.77
N ASP A 132 -8.31 18.54 25.54
CA ASP A 132 -9.61 19.10 25.13
C ASP A 132 -9.44 20.04 23.93
N LEU A 133 -8.40 20.87 23.96
CA LEU A 133 -8.05 21.77 22.86
C LEU A 133 -7.78 20.98 21.57
N ILE A 134 -6.94 19.94 21.63
CA ILE A 134 -6.62 19.10 20.47
C ILE A 134 -7.88 18.43 19.92
N LYS A 135 -8.71 17.85 20.79
CA LYS A 135 -9.98 17.19 20.40
C LYS A 135 -10.92 18.17 19.69
N ARG A 136 -11.14 19.35 20.25
CA ARG A 136 -12.04 20.37 19.67
C ARG A 136 -11.57 20.83 18.30
N LYS A 137 -10.26 21.05 18.14
CA LYS A 137 -9.67 21.45 16.86
C LYS A 137 -9.76 20.35 15.81
N LEU A 138 -9.54 19.10 16.19
CA LEU A 138 -9.71 17.94 15.31
C LEU A 138 -11.16 17.85 14.80
N HIS A 139 -12.14 17.99 15.70
CA HIS A 139 -13.55 18.03 15.31
C HIS A 139 -13.88 19.17 14.34
N LYS A 140 -13.31 20.36 14.56
CA LYS A 140 -13.47 21.50 13.65
C LYS A 140 -12.91 21.19 12.26
N PHE A 141 -11.73 20.58 12.16
CA PHE A 141 -11.17 20.17 10.87
C PHE A 141 -12.01 19.11 10.16
N MET A 142 -12.45 18.07 10.88
CA MET A 142 -13.31 17.03 10.29
C MET A 142 -14.63 17.61 9.79
N LYS A 143 -15.18 18.63 10.46
CA LYS A 143 -16.38 19.33 10.01
C LYS A 143 -16.12 20.13 8.73
N MET A 144 -15.02 20.88 8.67
CA MET A 144 -14.63 21.64 7.48
C MET A 144 -14.40 20.72 6.26
N GLU A 145 -13.74 19.58 6.46
CA GLU A 145 -13.51 18.58 5.40
C GLU A 145 -14.83 17.99 4.88
N ARG A 146 -15.79 17.69 5.77
CA ARG A 146 -17.15 17.25 5.37
C ARG A 146 -17.93 18.33 4.63
N GLU A 147 -17.69 19.60 4.95
CA GLU A 147 -18.33 20.76 4.30
C GLU A 147 -17.61 21.19 3.00
N GLY A 148 -16.55 20.49 2.59
CA GLY A 148 -15.85 20.68 1.32
C GLY A 148 -14.84 21.83 1.29
N TYR A 149 -14.33 22.25 2.45
CA TYR A 149 -13.22 23.20 2.57
C TYR A 149 -11.84 22.56 2.38
#